data_AF-A0A2H6J941-F1
#
_entry.id   AF-A0A2H6J941-F1
#
_cell.length_a   1.000
_cell.length_b   1.000
_cell.length_c   1.000
_cell.angle_alpha   90.00
_cell.angle_beta   90.00
_cell.angle_gamma   90.00
#
_symmetry.space_group_name_H-M   'P 1'
#
loop_
_entity.id
_entity.type
_entity.pdbx_description
1 polymer ?
#
loop_
_entity_poly.entity_id
_entity_poly.type
_entity_poly.pdbx_seq_one_letter_code
_entity_poly.pdbx_strand_id
1 'polypeptide(L)'
;MYCSDCHGPSTADGTSTPASGTPWGPHGSVNDFILKGTWNSATGTGQQSGICFKCHSYNQYANPNNTNPLSSGFRGRSDANLHIYHARVIGRLMCTWCHTAVPHGWKNKALLVDISQEGASAPYTKGPYYLNAMLGGGGPVNWASSGNWNAGDCGGFFWMMRSCRNPPP
;
A
#
# COMPACT_ATOMS: atom_id res chain seq x y z
N MET A 1 10.47 -7.73 10.64
CA MET A 1 10.40 -8.27 9.27
C MET A 1 11.77 -8.77 8.89
N TYR A 2 11.86 -10.04 8.59
CA TYR A 2 13.01 -10.72 8.00
C TYR A 2 12.76 -10.93 6.51
N CYS A 3 13.81 -11.18 5.71
CA CYS A 3 13.66 -11.48 4.29
C CYS A 3 12.67 -12.63 4.04
N SER A 4 12.70 -13.63 4.92
CA SER A 4 11.82 -14.81 4.87
C SER A 4 10.35 -14.51 5.20
N ASP A 5 10.02 -13.33 5.73
CA ASP A 5 8.62 -12.92 5.92
C ASP A 5 7.97 -12.53 4.59
N CYS A 6 8.76 -12.09 3.62
CA CYS A 6 8.28 -11.64 2.32
C CYS A 6 8.65 -12.61 1.19
N HIS A 7 9.80 -13.29 1.31
CA HIS A 7 10.33 -14.17 0.26
C HIS A 7 10.09 -15.65 0.57
N GLY A 8 9.70 -16.38 -0.46
CA GLY A 8 9.48 -17.82 -0.44
C GLY A 8 8.13 -18.26 -0.98
N PRO A 9 7.75 -19.53 -0.75
CA PRO A 9 6.53 -20.11 -1.28
C PRO A 9 5.31 -19.41 -0.68
N SER A 10 4.22 -19.37 -1.47
CA SER A 10 2.98 -18.71 -1.08
C SER A 10 2.46 -19.24 0.26
N THR A 11 2.03 -18.33 1.12
CA THR A 11 1.39 -18.63 2.40
C THR A 11 -0.08 -18.22 2.39
N ALA A 12 -0.85 -18.70 3.35
CA ALA A 12 -2.20 -18.23 3.57
C ALA A 12 -2.20 -16.75 4.01
N ASP A 13 -3.30 -16.05 3.79
CA ASP A 13 -3.43 -14.66 4.23
C ASP A 13 -3.43 -14.58 5.76
N GLY A 14 -2.83 -13.53 6.30
CA GLY A 14 -2.62 -13.34 7.73
C GLY A 14 -1.45 -14.13 8.33
N THR A 15 -0.67 -14.88 7.53
CA THR A 15 0.57 -15.49 8.01
C THR A 15 1.73 -15.42 7.01
N SER A 16 2.94 -15.13 7.48
CA SER A 16 4.19 -15.28 6.72
C SER A 16 4.81 -16.68 6.86
N THR A 17 4.31 -17.49 7.78
CA THR A 17 4.81 -18.83 8.09
C THR A 17 4.42 -19.83 6.99
N PRO A 18 5.39 -20.49 6.33
CA PRO A 18 5.12 -21.62 5.44
C PRO A 18 4.40 -22.76 6.15
N ALA A 19 3.60 -23.53 5.42
CA ALA A 19 3.01 -24.76 5.92
C ALA A 19 4.10 -25.78 6.31
N SER A 20 3.76 -26.72 7.18
CA SER A 20 4.68 -27.81 7.53
C SER A 20 5.16 -28.56 6.29
N GLY A 21 6.45 -28.91 6.25
CA GLY A 21 7.08 -29.54 5.08
C GLY A 21 7.40 -28.59 3.92
N THR A 22 7.07 -27.30 4.03
CA THR A 22 7.40 -26.29 3.03
C THR A 22 8.69 -25.55 3.44
N PRO A 23 9.67 -25.37 2.53
CA PRO A 23 10.90 -24.67 2.86
C PRO A 23 10.65 -23.19 3.20
N TRP A 24 11.46 -22.68 4.13
CA TRP A 24 11.59 -21.25 4.36
C TRP A 24 12.60 -20.64 3.37
N GLY A 25 12.44 -19.35 3.07
CA GLY A 25 13.38 -18.61 2.21
C GLY A 25 13.08 -18.77 0.71
N PRO A 26 14.05 -18.43 -0.17
CA PRO A 26 13.77 -18.04 -1.55
C PRO A 26 13.50 -19.20 -2.53
N HIS A 27 13.25 -20.42 -2.07
CA HIS A 27 12.94 -21.54 -2.97
C HIS A 27 11.45 -21.86 -2.95
N GLY A 28 10.88 -22.14 -4.13
CA GLY A 28 9.48 -22.58 -4.27
C GLY A 28 8.44 -21.46 -4.42
N SER A 29 8.86 -20.20 -4.55
CA SER A 29 7.94 -19.15 -5.00
C SER A 29 7.68 -19.25 -6.50
N VAL A 30 6.44 -18.98 -6.90
CA VAL A 30 6.01 -18.83 -8.31
C VAL A 30 5.76 -17.36 -8.68
N ASN A 31 5.98 -16.43 -7.75
CA ASN A 31 5.76 -15.00 -7.98
C ASN A 31 7.08 -14.29 -8.29
N ASP A 32 6.99 -13.15 -8.97
CA ASP A 32 8.13 -12.28 -9.23
C ASP A 32 8.89 -11.93 -7.95
N PHE A 33 10.21 -11.78 -8.10
CA PHE A 33 11.15 -11.52 -7.00
C PHE A 33 11.08 -12.54 -5.86
N ILE A 34 10.57 -13.74 -6.16
CA ILE A 34 10.47 -14.85 -5.21
C ILE A 34 9.60 -14.47 -4.00
N LEU A 35 8.53 -13.71 -4.22
CA LEU A 35 7.66 -13.24 -3.15
C LEU A 35 6.64 -14.30 -2.73
N LYS A 36 6.20 -14.26 -1.48
CA LYS A 36 5.10 -15.09 -0.96
C LYS A 36 3.72 -14.72 -1.52
N GLY A 37 3.64 -13.65 -2.31
CA GLY A 37 2.39 -13.24 -2.94
C GLY A 37 2.58 -12.14 -3.97
N THR A 38 1.44 -11.83 -4.58
CA THR A 38 1.15 -10.67 -5.45
C THR A 38 1.83 -9.35 -5.04
N TRP A 39 2.68 -8.71 -5.82
CA TRP A 39 3.01 -7.30 -5.63
C TRP A 39 3.06 -6.54 -6.96
N ASN A 40 1.94 -5.93 -7.29
CA ASN A 40 1.71 -5.21 -8.54
C ASN A 40 0.54 -4.22 -8.37
N SER A 41 0.13 -3.60 -9.47
CA SER A 41 -0.99 -2.66 -9.52
C SER A 41 -2.32 -3.27 -9.04
N ALA A 42 -2.58 -4.57 -9.20
CA ALA A 42 -3.82 -5.20 -8.74
C ALA A 42 -3.86 -5.45 -7.21
N THR A 43 -2.74 -5.27 -6.49
CA THR A 43 -2.69 -5.52 -5.04
C THR A 43 -3.55 -4.50 -4.29
N GLY A 44 -4.63 -4.99 -3.67
CA GLY A 44 -5.66 -4.18 -3.00
C GLY A 44 -6.92 -3.92 -3.83
N THR A 45 -6.93 -4.22 -5.14
CA THR A 45 -8.06 -3.92 -6.05
C THR A 45 -8.60 -5.14 -6.79
N GLY A 46 -8.57 -6.30 -6.12
CA GLY A 46 -8.99 -7.58 -6.71
C GLY A 46 -8.00 -8.70 -6.37
N GLN A 47 -6.79 -8.36 -5.94
CA GLN A 47 -5.82 -9.31 -5.45
C GLN A 47 -5.74 -9.32 -3.93
N GLN A 48 -6.70 -10.01 -3.30
CA GLN A 48 -6.82 -10.12 -1.84
C GLN A 48 -5.67 -10.92 -1.19
N SER A 49 -5.00 -11.77 -1.97
CA SER A 49 -3.90 -12.63 -1.51
C SER A 49 -2.50 -12.08 -1.83
N GLY A 50 -2.40 -10.79 -2.16
CA GLY A 50 -1.12 -10.10 -2.37
C GLY A 50 -0.22 -10.11 -1.14
N ILE A 51 1.05 -9.74 -1.32
CA ILE A 51 2.11 -9.87 -0.31
C ILE A 51 1.78 -9.14 1.00
N CYS A 52 1.15 -7.96 0.92
CA CYS A 52 0.75 -7.19 2.09
C CYS A 52 -0.21 -7.97 2.98
N PHE A 53 -1.08 -8.78 2.37
CA PHE A 53 -2.14 -9.49 3.08
C PHE A 53 -1.67 -10.77 3.77
N LYS A 54 -0.37 -11.11 3.64
CA LYS A 54 0.27 -12.10 4.52
C LYS A 54 0.44 -11.60 5.94
N CYS A 55 0.36 -10.29 6.16
CA CYS A 55 0.45 -9.67 7.49
C CYS A 55 -0.71 -8.71 7.79
N HIS A 56 -1.38 -8.17 6.77
CA HIS A 56 -2.49 -7.24 6.92
C HIS A 56 -3.82 -7.88 6.53
N SER A 57 -4.91 -7.53 7.22
CA SER A 57 -6.24 -7.98 6.80
C SER A 57 -6.71 -7.18 5.58
N TYR A 58 -7.06 -7.84 4.48
CA TYR A 58 -7.68 -7.20 3.31
C TYR A 58 -8.91 -6.35 3.71
N ASN A 59 -9.74 -6.88 4.60
CA ASN A 59 -10.93 -6.18 5.09
C ASN A 59 -10.61 -4.86 5.79
N GLN A 60 -9.44 -4.74 6.42
CA GLN A 60 -9.04 -3.55 7.18
C GLN A 60 -8.19 -2.57 6.36
N TYR A 61 -7.73 -2.93 5.16
CA TYR A 61 -6.78 -2.12 4.39
C TYR A 61 -7.19 -1.87 2.94
N ALA A 62 -8.14 -2.61 2.36
CA ALA A 62 -8.48 -2.45 0.95
C ALA A 62 -9.94 -2.76 0.58
N ASN A 63 -10.72 -3.42 1.45
CA ASN A 63 -12.12 -3.74 1.16
C ASN A 63 -13.03 -2.49 1.24
N PRO A 64 -13.61 -2.00 0.13
CA PRO A 64 -14.53 -0.86 0.15
C PRO A 64 -15.82 -1.15 0.92
N ASN A 65 -16.20 -2.42 1.08
CA ASN A 65 -17.45 -2.82 1.70
C ASN A 65 -17.31 -3.16 3.19
N ASN A 66 -16.12 -3.00 3.80
CA ASN A 66 -15.98 -3.25 5.23
C ASN A 66 -16.79 -2.22 6.02
N THR A 67 -17.78 -2.65 6.80
CA THR A 67 -18.62 -1.78 7.64
C THR A 67 -18.06 -1.56 9.05
N ASN A 68 -17.08 -2.36 9.48
CA ASN A 68 -16.46 -2.31 10.80
C ASN A 68 -14.93 -2.12 10.73
N PRO A 69 -14.45 -0.96 10.24
CA PRO A 69 -13.03 -0.66 10.21
C PRO A 69 -12.47 -0.47 11.62
N LEU A 70 -11.40 -1.19 11.93
CA LEU A 70 -10.57 -0.98 13.11
C LEU A 70 -9.63 0.21 12.88
N SER A 71 -9.16 0.80 13.97
CA SER A 71 -8.21 1.92 13.90
C SER A 71 -6.89 1.49 13.24
N SER A 72 -6.43 2.26 12.27
CA SER A 72 -5.09 2.09 11.67
C SER A 72 -4.15 3.23 12.07
N GLY A 73 -2.88 3.13 11.70
CA GLY A 73 -1.94 4.25 11.85
C GLY A 73 -2.18 5.38 10.84
N PHE A 74 -2.76 5.03 9.68
CA PHE A 74 -3.29 5.98 8.71
C PHE A 74 -4.73 6.31 9.07
N ARG A 75 -4.88 7.15 10.08
CA ARG A 75 -6.16 7.68 10.54
C ARG A 75 -6.01 9.18 10.81
N GLY A 76 -7.14 9.86 10.93
CA GLY A 76 -7.20 11.29 11.17
C GLY A 76 -8.39 11.67 12.03
N ARG A 77 -8.62 12.97 12.21
CA ARG A 77 -9.77 13.47 12.98
C ARG A 77 -11.12 12.98 12.45
N SER A 78 -11.21 12.77 11.13
CA SER A 78 -12.48 12.46 10.45
C SER A 78 -12.75 10.97 10.29
N ASP A 79 -11.76 10.09 10.40
CA ASP A 79 -11.94 8.65 10.20
C ASP A 79 -10.86 7.85 10.94
N ALA A 80 -11.27 6.74 11.58
CA ALA A 80 -10.40 5.83 12.31
C ALA A 80 -9.50 4.97 11.39
N ASN A 81 -9.84 4.86 10.10
CA ASN A 81 -9.06 4.13 9.11
C ASN A 81 -9.21 4.73 7.72
N LEU A 82 -8.26 5.61 7.37
CA LEU A 82 -8.28 6.29 6.09
C LEU A 82 -8.02 5.34 4.90
N HIS A 83 -7.49 4.14 5.09
CA HIS A 83 -7.44 3.16 3.99
C HIS A 83 -8.86 2.77 3.55
N ILE A 84 -9.71 2.43 4.50
CA ILE A 84 -11.11 2.04 4.21
C ILE A 84 -11.92 3.23 3.73
N TYR A 85 -11.67 4.43 4.25
CA TYR A 85 -12.23 5.66 3.70
C TYR A 85 -11.91 5.82 2.20
N HIS A 86 -10.64 5.72 1.81
CA HIS A 86 -10.25 5.86 0.39
C HIS A 86 -10.82 4.72 -0.46
N ALA A 87 -10.75 3.48 0.02
CA ALA A 87 -11.33 2.34 -0.68
C ALA A 87 -12.83 2.55 -0.94
N ARG A 88 -13.59 3.04 0.04
CA ARG A 88 -15.03 3.36 -0.11
C ARG A 88 -15.28 4.48 -1.13
N VAL A 89 -14.57 5.60 -1.00
CA VAL A 89 -14.80 6.78 -1.85
C VAL A 89 -14.43 6.50 -3.31
N ILE A 90 -13.35 5.75 -3.53
CA ILE A 90 -12.83 5.46 -4.88
C ILE A 90 -13.45 4.17 -5.46
N GLY A 91 -13.99 3.29 -4.61
CA GLY A 91 -14.46 1.95 -4.97
C GLY A 91 -13.35 0.90 -5.04
N ARG A 92 -12.08 1.31 -4.91
CA ARG A 92 -10.89 0.45 -4.91
C ARG A 92 -9.70 1.19 -4.28
N LEU A 93 -8.69 0.44 -3.81
CA LEU A 93 -7.44 1.03 -3.32
C LEU A 93 -6.22 0.18 -3.69
N MET A 94 -5.29 0.75 -4.45
CA MET A 94 -4.04 0.08 -4.82
C MET A 94 -2.96 0.50 -3.83
N CYS A 95 -2.26 -0.46 -3.24
CA CYS A 95 -1.23 -0.16 -2.24
C CYS A 95 -0.10 0.70 -2.83
N THR A 96 0.24 0.51 -4.11
CA THR A 96 1.33 1.23 -4.80
C THR A 96 1.03 2.70 -5.10
N TRP A 97 -0.20 3.17 -4.91
CA TRP A 97 -0.52 4.60 -5.03
C TRP A 97 0.15 5.43 -3.92
N CYS A 98 0.36 4.83 -2.75
CA CYS A 98 0.95 5.48 -1.58
C CYS A 98 2.24 4.82 -1.10
N HIS A 99 2.40 3.52 -1.34
CA HIS A 99 3.57 2.75 -0.91
C HIS A 99 4.50 2.43 -2.08
N THR A 100 5.79 2.28 -1.80
CA THR A 100 6.80 1.94 -2.81
C THR A 100 6.54 0.55 -3.39
N ALA A 101 6.74 0.42 -4.70
CA ALA A 101 6.63 -0.82 -5.45
C ALA A 101 7.77 -1.82 -5.16
N VAL A 102 8.75 -1.49 -4.30
CA VAL A 102 9.64 -2.48 -3.68
C VAL A 102 9.60 -2.29 -2.17
N PRO A 103 9.02 -3.23 -1.39
CA PRO A 103 8.67 -3.00 0.02
C PRO A 103 9.85 -3.10 1.00
N HIS A 104 11.07 -2.77 0.58
CA HIS A 104 12.26 -2.72 1.42
C HIS A 104 13.31 -1.76 0.86
N GLY A 105 14.21 -1.29 1.72
CA GLY A 105 15.28 -0.36 1.32
C GLY A 105 14.79 1.05 0.96
N TRP A 106 13.60 1.43 1.45
CA TRP A 106 13.00 2.74 1.17
C TRP A 106 13.38 3.78 2.22
N LYS A 107 13.59 5.02 1.76
CA LYS A 107 14.02 6.15 2.60
C LYS A 107 12.96 6.62 3.60
N ASN A 108 11.68 6.50 3.26
CA ASN A 108 10.60 7.00 4.10
C ASN A 108 9.96 5.89 4.94
N LYS A 109 9.51 6.25 6.15
CA LYS A 109 8.81 5.35 7.06
C LYS A 109 7.57 4.72 6.40
N ALA A 110 7.27 3.49 6.79
CA ALA A 110 6.11 2.72 6.30
C ALA A 110 6.07 2.59 4.77
N LEU A 111 7.25 2.66 4.13
CA LEU A 111 7.39 2.49 2.69
C LEU A 111 6.62 3.55 1.88
N LEU A 112 6.35 4.73 2.45
CA LEU A 112 5.55 5.77 1.79
C LEU A 112 6.34 6.51 0.72
N VAL A 113 5.80 6.61 -0.49
CA VAL A 113 6.44 7.38 -1.56
C VAL A 113 6.18 8.87 -1.39
N ASP A 114 7.01 9.69 -2.04
CA ASP A 114 6.74 11.11 -2.22
C ASP A 114 7.23 11.47 -3.62
N ILE A 115 6.30 11.61 -4.56
CA ILE A 115 6.60 11.81 -5.97
C ILE A 115 7.07 13.25 -6.25
N SER A 116 6.84 14.20 -5.34
CA SER A 116 7.36 15.57 -5.46
C SER A 116 8.89 15.61 -5.44
N GLN A 117 9.52 14.67 -4.71
CA GLN A 117 10.98 14.55 -4.63
C GLN A 117 11.59 14.09 -5.96
N GLU A 118 10.77 13.51 -6.84
CA GLU A 118 11.14 13.13 -8.20
C GLU A 118 10.70 14.20 -9.23
N GLY A 119 10.16 15.34 -8.77
CA GLY A 119 9.63 16.41 -9.62
C GLY A 119 8.30 16.07 -10.32
N ALA A 120 7.60 15.02 -9.88
CA ALA A 120 6.37 14.57 -10.51
C ALA A 120 5.13 15.25 -9.89
N SER A 121 4.18 15.60 -10.75
CA SER A 121 2.91 16.25 -10.39
C SER A 121 1.67 15.57 -11.02
N ALA A 122 1.84 14.33 -11.43
CA ALA A 122 0.84 13.44 -12.02
C ALA A 122 1.14 12.00 -11.55
N PRO A 123 0.23 11.02 -11.73
CA PRO A 123 0.52 9.62 -11.42
C PRO A 123 1.88 9.20 -11.99
N TYR A 124 2.75 8.69 -11.12
CA TYR A 124 4.16 8.50 -11.42
C TYR A 124 4.52 7.02 -11.43
N THR A 125 5.13 6.57 -12.53
CA THR A 125 5.64 5.22 -12.69
C THR A 125 7.09 5.28 -13.15
N LYS A 126 7.98 4.79 -12.29
CA LYS A 126 9.41 4.67 -12.56
C LYS A 126 9.94 3.50 -11.75
N GLY A 127 10.28 2.44 -12.46
CA GLY A 127 10.84 1.25 -11.83
C GLY A 127 12.14 1.56 -11.09
N PRO A 128 12.44 0.82 -10.00
CA PRO A 128 11.62 -0.25 -9.45
C PRO A 128 10.58 0.23 -8.41
N TYR A 129 10.69 1.46 -7.91
CA TYR A 129 10.03 1.89 -6.68
C TYR A 129 8.66 2.56 -6.85
N TYR A 130 8.30 3.01 -8.05
CA TYR A 130 7.07 3.76 -8.28
C TYR A 130 6.20 3.04 -9.31
N LEU A 131 4.95 2.74 -8.93
CA LEU A 131 3.95 2.12 -9.79
C LEU A 131 2.59 2.79 -9.57
N ASN A 132 2.20 3.67 -10.50
CA ASN A 132 1.02 4.53 -10.38
C ASN A 132 1.00 5.31 -9.06
N ALA A 133 2.17 5.72 -8.56
CA ALA A 133 2.31 6.44 -7.31
C ALA A 133 1.68 7.84 -7.41
N MET A 134 0.99 8.27 -6.36
CA MET A 134 0.25 9.55 -6.33
C MET A 134 0.64 10.45 -5.16
N LEU A 135 1.16 9.88 -4.07
CA LEU A 135 1.45 10.62 -2.86
C LEU A 135 2.51 11.72 -3.13
N GLY A 136 2.16 12.99 -2.90
CA GLY A 136 3.04 14.14 -3.15
C GLY A 136 2.84 14.88 -4.49
N GLY A 137 1.87 14.52 -5.33
CA GLY A 137 1.75 15.14 -6.67
C GLY A 137 1.34 16.62 -6.70
N GLY A 138 0.79 17.18 -5.61
CA GLY A 138 0.56 18.63 -5.49
C GLY A 138 1.63 19.38 -4.71
N GLY A 139 2.68 18.68 -4.26
CA GLY A 139 3.75 19.23 -3.43
C GLY A 139 4.26 18.22 -2.40
N PRO A 140 5.29 18.56 -1.61
CA PRO A 140 5.88 17.68 -0.63
C PRO A 140 4.87 17.09 0.36
N VAL A 141 5.10 15.85 0.76
CA VAL A 141 4.31 15.19 1.79
C VAL A 141 4.66 15.79 3.16
N ASN A 142 3.65 16.22 3.91
CA ASN A 142 3.83 16.57 5.31
C ASN A 142 3.71 15.30 6.15
N TRP A 143 4.81 14.84 6.74
CA TRP A 143 4.87 13.58 7.47
C TRP A 143 4.18 13.67 8.84
N ALA A 144 2.84 13.56 8.84
CA ALA A 144 2.05 13.54 10.06
C ALA A 144 2.38 12.33 10.94
N SER A 145 2.21 12.50 12.25
CA SER A 145 2.30 11.38 13.18
C SER A 145 1.14 10.42 12.96
N SER A 146 1.42 9.13 13.19
CA SER A 146 0.40 8.07 13.17
C SER A 146 -0.81 8.49 14.03
N GLY A 147 -2.01 8.46 13.47
CA GLY A 147 -3.19 8.97 14.16
C GLY A 147 -3.71 10.34 13.71
N ASN A 148 -2.86 11.14 13.06
CA ASN A 148 -3.11 12.59 12.88
C ASN A 148 -3.06 13.03 11.41
N TRP A 149 -3.28 12.11 10.47
CA TRP A 149 -3.24 12.42 9.04
C TRP A 149 -4.44 13.25 8.61
N ASN A 150 -4.23 14.16 7.65
CA ASN A 150 -5.25 14.94 6.98
C ASN A 150 -4.98 15.02 5.47
N ALA A 151 -5.99 15.42 4.68
CA ALA A 151 -5.88 15.47 3.22
C ALA A 151 -4.76 16.42 2.71
N GLY A 152 -4.43 17.47 3.48
CA GLY A 152 -3.35 18.40 3.16
C GLY A 152 -1.96 17.79 3.28
N ASP A 153 -1.81 16.71 4.06
CA ASP A 153 -0.52 16.06 4.29
C ASP A 153 0.01 15.32 3.07
N CYS A 154 -0.87 14.93 2.14
CA CYS A 154 -0.57 14.01 1.06
C CYS A 154 -0.16 14.70 -0.25
N GLY A 155 0.46 15.87 -0.15
CA GLY A 155 0.74 16.77 -1.28
C GLY A 155 -0.34 17.81 -1.54
N GLY A 156 -1.12 18.16 -0.51
CA GLY A 156 -2.10 19.24 -0.55
C GLY A 156 -3.54 18.80 -0.80
N PHE A 157 -4.48 19.58 -0.25
CA PHE A 157 -5.92 19.28 -0.29
C PHE A 157 -6.47 19.15 -1.72
N PHE A 158 -6.10 20.08 -2.61
CA PHE A 158 -6.57 20.08 -4.00
C PHE A 158 -6.05 18.87 -4.79
N TRP A 159 -4.80 18.47 -4.55
CA TRP A 159 -4.24 17.27 -5.15
C TRP A 159 -4.99 16.02 -4.71
N MET A 160 -5.20 15.87 -3.39
CA MET A 160 -5.94 14.73 -2.85
C MET A 160 -7.36 14.67 -3.43
N MET A 161 -8.09 15.79 -3.44
CA MET A 161 -9.44 15.87 -3.99
C MET A 161 -9.50 15.54 -5.49
N ARG A 162 -8.54 16.04 -6.29
CA ARG A 162 -8.46 15.75 -7.72
C ARG A 162 -8.14 14.28 -7.98
N SER A 163 -7.20 13.72 -7.22
CA SER A 163 -6.74 12.34 -7.33
C SER A 163 -7.86 11.35 -7.00
N CYS A 164 -8.67 11.62 -5.97
CA CYS A 164 -9.83 10.81 -5.64
C CYS A 164 -10.90 10.78 -6.75
N ARG A 165 -11.06 11.88 -7.50
CA ARG A 165 -12.06 11.98 -8.57
C ARG A 165 -11.60 11.34 -9.88
N ASN A 166 -10.29 11.30 -10.12
CA ASN A 166 -9.69 10.75 -11.32
C ASN A 166 -8.47 9.89 -10.94
N PRO A 167 -8.69 8.76 -10.25
CA PRO A 167 -7.59 7.85 -9.90
C PRO A 167 -6.98 7.25 -11.19
N PRO A 168 -5.68 6.92 -11.18
CA PRO A 168 -5.04 6.22 -12.29
C PRO A 168 -5.68 4.84 -12.49
N PRO A 169 -5.54 4.24 -13.69
CA PRO A 169 -6.07 2.92 -14.00
C PRO A 169 -5.50 1.82 -13.09
#